data_AF-A0A845ZGM9-F1
#
_entry.id   AF-A0A845ZGM9-F1
#
_cell.length_a   1.000
_cell.length_b   1.000
_cell.length_c   1.000
_cell.angle_alpha   90.00
_cell.angle_beta   90.00
_cell.angle_gamma   90.00
#
_symmetry.space_group_name_H-M   'P 1'
#
loop_
_entity.id
_entity.type
_entity.pdbx_description
1 polymer ?
#
loop_
_entity_poly.entity_id
_entity_poly.type
_entity_poly.pdbx_seq_one_letter_code
_entity_poly.pdbx_strand_id
1 'polypeptide(L)'
;TQPTSGQKVNLAPEMTKIEKDKALAEFPKTTSQVISRIVQELTNDLKGILPQDLPATPDKRENEIEVVKALKTILKDPTLNYTGAIERKVKPESIKYLSTKWVEAIYAYQKNKGIQYDGIINYLPGISESTYEQLKYDTKKNLEQVDNRTQNNQNKT
;
A
#
# COMPACT_ATOMS: atom_id res chain seq x y z
N THR A 1 -38.50 28.77 15.67
CA THR A 1 -37.93 27.62 14.91
C THR A 1 -36.52 27.39 15.40
N GLN A 2 -36.32 26.37 16.23
CA GLN A 2 -35.00 25.95 16.73
C GLN A 2 -34.29 25.10 15.67
N PRO A 3 -32.95 25.20 15.53
CA PRO A 3 -32.18 24.29 14.70
C PRO A 3 -31.80 23.05 15.53
N THR A 4 -32.30 21.87 15.17
CA THR A 4 -31.84 20.61 15.78
C THR A 4 -30.65 20.04 15.03
N SER A 5 -29.52 20.10 15.74
CA SER A 5 -28.60 19.00 15.98
C SER A 5 -27.74 18.53 14.80
N GLY A 6 -26.46 18.85 14.93
CA GLY A 6 -25.38 18.32 14.09
C GLY A 6 -25.36 16.80 14.14
N GLN A 7 -25.32 16.20 12.96
CA GLN A 7 -24.85 14.85 12.78
C GLN A 7 -23.43 14.76 13.33
N LYS A 8 -23.26 14.07 14.46
CA LYS A 8 -21.96 13.56 14.88
C LYS A 8 -21.48 12.65 13.77
N VAL A 9 -20.53 13.15 12.97
CA VAL A 9 -19.72 12.28 12.12
C VAL A 9 -19.09 11.26 13.06
N ASN A 10 -19.55 10.02 12.96
CA ASN A 10 -19.01 8.92 13.74
C ASN A 10 -17.63 8.62 13.15
N LEU A 11 -16.65 9.44 13.51
CA LEU A 11 -15.24 9.23 13.18
C LEU A 11 -14.87 7.89 13.79
N ALA A 12 -14.64 6.91 12.93
CA ALA A 12 -14.27 5.58 13.35
C ALA A 12 -13.04 5.68 14.28
N PRO A 13 -12.91 4.84 15.33
CA PRO A 13 -11.86 4.99 16.34
C PRO A 13 -10.47 5.02 15.70
N GLU A 14 -9.71 6.07 16.02
CA GLU A 14 -8.32 6.26 15.63
C GLU A 14 -7.42 5.21 16.30
N MET A 15 -6.27 4.91 15.69
CA MET A 15 -5.27 4.01 16.29
C MET A 15 -4.81 4.59 17.63
N THR A 16 -4.83 3.78 18.68
CA THR A 16 -4.35 4.22 19.99
C THR A 16 -2.84 4.43 19.99
N LYS A 17 -2.34 5.23 20.93
CA LYS A 17 -0.88 5.44 21.09
C LYS A 17 -0.12 4.13 21.32
N ILE A 18 -0.69 3.20 22.10
CA ILE A 18 -0.05 1.91 22.42
C ILE A 18 0.07 1.04 21.16
N GLU A 19 -1.01 0.92 20.38
CA GLU A 19 -0.99 0.19 19.10
C GLU A 19 0.02 0.80 18.13
N LYS A 20 0.04 2.14 18.04
CA LYS A 20 0.98 2.87 17.19
C LYS A 20 2.44 2.64 17.58
N ASP A 21 2.75 2.73 18.87
CA ASP A 21 4.12 2.51 19.37
C ASP A 21 4.55 1.05 19.11
N LYS A 22 3.66 0.08 19.30
CA LYS A 22 3.91 -1.33 18.97
C LYS A 22 4.16 -1.53 17.46
N ALA A 23 3.30 -0.98 16.62
CA ALA A 23 3.41 -1.09 15.18
C ALA A 23 4.71 -0.46 14.65
N LEU A 24 5.09 0.69 15.18
CA LEU A 24 6.35 1.35 14.86
C LEU A 24 7.58 0.57 15.29
N ALA A 25 7.52 -0.13 16.43
CA ALA A 25 8.62 -0.99 16.90
C ALA A 25 8.81 -2.22 15.99
N GLU A 26 7.72 -2.78 15.48
CA GLU A 26 7.73 -3.93 14.56
C GLU A 26 8.04 -3.54 13.11
N PHE A 27 7.71 -2.31 12.71
CA PHE A 27 7.79 -1.82 11.33
C PHE A 27 9.11 -2.17 10.60
N PRO A 28 10.31 -1.98 11.19
CA PRO A 28 11.59 -2.33 10.58
C PRO A 28 11.78 -3.81 10.23
N LYS A 29 11.19 -4.69 11.04
CA LYS A 29 11.46 -6.13 11.04
C LYS A 29 10.42 -6.89 10.25
N THR A 30 9.18 -6.44 10.30
CA THR A 30 8.04 -7.13 9.67
C THR A 30 7.53 -6.31 8.50
N THR A 31 6.81 -5.24 8.79
CA THR A 31 6.02 -4.49 7.79
C THR A 31 6.85 -4.00 6.62
N SER A 32 8.02 -3.39 6.85
CA SER A 32 8.87 -2.91 5.76
C SER A 32 9.35 -4.05 4.85
N GLN A 33 9.72 -5.19 5.43
CA GLN A 33 10.15 -6.36 4.66
C GLN A 33 9.01 -6.96 3.84
N VAL A 34 7.80 -7.01 4.39
CA VAL A 34 6.63 -7.52 3.67
C VAL A 34 6.23 -6.59 2.53
N ILE A 35 6.24 -5.28 2.74
CA ILE A 35 5.97 -4.30 1.67
C ILE A 35 7.01 -4.43 0.56
N SER A 36 8.32 -4.49 0.87
CA SER A 36 9.36 -4.74 -0.13
C SER A 36 9.14 -6.04 -0.90
N ARG A 37 8.69 -7.10 -0.21
CA ARG A 37 8.39 -8.39 -0.84
C ARG A 37 7.20 -8.29 -1.80
N ILE A 38 6.09 -7.65 -1.41
CA ILE A 38 4.95 -7.41 -2.29
C ILE A 38 5.41 -6.66 -3.54
N VAL A 39 6.21 -5.60 -3.37
CA VAL A 39 6.75 -4.82 -4.49
C VAL A 39 7.58 -5.70 -5.43
N GLN A 40 8.50 -6.50 -4.88
CA GLN A 40 9.34 -7.39 -5.66
C GLN A 40 8.53 -8.45 -6.43
N GLU A 41 7.58 -9.10 -5.78
CA GLU A 41 6.75 -10.15 -6.38
C GLU A 41 5.90 -9.58 -7.53
N LEU A 42 5.20 -8.46 -7.31
CA LEU A 42 4.36 -7.86 -8.33
C LEU A 42 5.16 -7.22 -9.47
N THR A 43 6.35 -6.67 -9.18
CA THR A 43 7.27 -6.17 -10.22
C THR A 43 7.70 -7.29 -11.18
N ASN A 44 7.86 -8.51 -10.67
CA ASN A 44 8.18 -9.68 -11.48
C ASN A 44 6.94 -10.17 -12.26
N ASP A 45 5.75 -10.16 -11.67
CA ASP A 45 4.50 -10.50 -12.35
C ASP A 45 4.18 -9.54 -13.51
N LEU A 46 4.48 -8.25 -13.37
CA LEU A 46 4.22 -7.24 -14.40
C LEU A 46 4.97 -7.50 -15.71
N LYS A 47 6.09 -8.22 -15.69
CA LYS A 47 6.78 -8.65 -16.92
C LYS A 47 5.92 -9.52 -17.83
N GLY A 48 4.85 -10.12 -17.31
CA GLY A 48 3.87 -10.90 -18.07
C GLY A 48 2.52 -10.21 -18.26
N ILE A 49 2.30 -9.01 -17.72
CA ILE A 49 1.02 -8.29 -17.75
C ILE A 49 1.09 -7.07 -18.68
N LEU A 50 2.22 -6.35 -18.74
CA LEU A 50 2.37 -5.19 -19.62
C LEU A 50 2.77 -5.64 -21.05
N PRO A 51 2.22 -5.00 -22.11
CA PRO A 51 2.56 -5.32 -23.49
C PRO A 51 4.07 -5.15 -23.75
N GLN A 52 4.67 -6.16 -24.40
CA GLN A 52 6.13 -6.30 -24.62
C GLN A 52 6.74 -5.29 -25.61
N ASP A 53 6.00 -4.29 -26.09
CA ASP A 53 6.42 -3.40 -27.17
C ASP A 53 7.26 -2.19 -26.72
N LEU A 54 7.88 -2.26 -25.53
CA LEU A 54 8.87 -1.26 -25.09
C LEU A 54 10.27 -1.90 -25.01
N PRO A 55 11.32 -1.20 -25.52
CA PRO A 55 12.67 -1.76 -25.62
C PRO A 55 13.24 -2.08 -24.24
N ALA A 56 13.78 -3.29 -24.11
CA ALA A 56 14.21 -3.88 -22.85
C ALA A 56 15.24 -3.02 -22.07
N THR A 57 14.90 -2.77 -20.81
CA THR A 57 15.66 -2.15 -19.68
C THR A 57 15.76 -0.62 -19.64
N PRO A 58 14.67 0.02 -19.20
CA PRO A 58 14.50 0.57 -17.83
C PRO A 58 13.41 -0.14 -16.97
N ASP A 59 12.86 -1.23 -17.51
CA ASP A 59 11.57 -1.83 -17.12
C ASP A 59 11.39 -2.18 -15.64
N LYS A 60 12.45 -2.66 -14.95
CA LYS A 60 12.29 -3.09 -13.55
C LYS A 60 11.98 -1.91 -12.63
N ARG A 61 12.59 -0.75 -12.89
CA ARG A 61 12.39 0.44 -12.05
C ARG A 61 11.05 1.10 -12.33
N GLU A 62 10.63 1.10 -13.59
CA GLU A 62 9.31 1.60 -13.98
C GLU A 62 8.20 0.72 -13.42
N ASN A 63 8.33 -0.61 -13.52
CA ASN A 63 7.39 -1.54 -12.87
C ASN A 63 7.34 -1.36 -11.35
N GLU A 64 8.50 -1.17 -10.70
CA GLU A 64 8.55 -0.89 -9.26
C GLU A 64 7.79 0.41 -8.92
N ILE A 65 7.97 1.46 -9.72
CA ILE A 65 7.25 2.74 -9.56
C ILE A 65 5.74 2.52 -9.68
N GLU A 66 5.28 1.76 -10.67
CA GLU A 66 3.85 1.48 -10.87
C GLU A 66 3.27 0.64 -9.73
N VAL A 67 3.98 -0.38 -9.25
CA VAL A 67 3.55 -1.16 -8.08
C VAL A 67 3.47 -0.29 -6.83
N VAL A 68 4.46 0.58 -6.61
CA VAL A 68 4.45 1.52 -5.49
C VAL A 68 3.29 2.51 -5.61
N LYS A 69 2.99 3.05 -6.79
CA LYS A 69 1.82 3.91 -7.03
C LYS A 69 0.51 3.17 -6.74
N ALA A 70 0.39 1.92 -7.17
CA ALA A 70 -0.77 1.08 -6.89
C ALA A 70 -0.93 0.84 -5.38
N LEU A 71 0.14 0.51 -4.66
CA LEU A 71 0.12 0.38 -3.19
C LEU A 71 -0.38 1.65 -2.51
N LYS A 72 0.13 2.83 -2.89
CA LYS A 72 -0.32 4.12 -2.35
C LYS A 72 -1.80 4.36 -2.61
N THR A 73 -2.28 3.97 -3.79
CA THR A 73 -3.69 4.10 -4.18
C THR A 73 -4.57 3.19 -3.33
N ILE A 74 -4.20 1.92 -3.15
CA ILE A 74 -4.92 0.95 -2.31
C ILE A 74 -4.93 1.38 -0.83
N LEU A 75 -3.80 1.88 -0.34
CA LEU A 75 -3.66 2.41 1.01
C LEU A 75 -4.28 3.82 1.18
N LYS A 76 -4.81 4.41 0.10
CA LYS A 76 -5.48 5.72 0.07
C LYS A 76 -4.62 6.88 0.61
N ASP A 77 -3.30 6.80 0.45
CA ASP A 77 -2.38 7.87 0.82
C ASP A 77 -1.29 8.05 -0.26
N PRO A 78 -1.42 9.06 -1.15
CA PRO A 78 -0.42 9.33 -2.19
C PRO A 78 0.90 9.88 -1.63
N THR A 79 0.92 10.34 -0.38
CA THR A 79 2.09 10.97 0.25
C THR A 79 3.05 9.95 0.88
N LEU A 80 2.67 8.67 0.96
CA LEU A 80 3.53 7.61 1.48
C LEU A 80 4.88 7.60 0.76
N ASN A 81 5.97 7.65 1.52
CA ASN A 81 7.32 7.69 0.97
C ASN A 81 7.96 6.30 1.09
N TYR A 82 7.94 5.55 -0.01
CA TYR A 82 8.52 4.20 -0.08
C TYR A 82 10.04 4.23 0.15
N THR A 83 10.77 5.04 -0.62
CA THR A 83 12.22 5.17 -0.51
C THR A 83 12.69 5.57 0.89
N GLY A 84 11.94 6.43 1.57
CA GLY A 84 12.28 6.87 2.93
C GLY A 84 11.88 5.91 4.04
N ALA A 85 10.66 5.36 4.02
CA ALA A 85 10.18 4.48 5.10
C ALA A 85 10.65 3.03 4.93
N ILE A 86 10.64 2.53 3.70
CA ILE A 86 10.86 1.11 3.38
C ILE A 86 12.33 0.87 3.03
N GLU A 87 12.88 1.62 2.06
CA GLU A 87 14.28 1.48 1.67
C GLU A 87 15.26 2.21 2.60
N ARG A 88 14.76 3.08 3.49
CA ARG A 88 15.54 3.86 4.46
C ARG A 88 16.61 4.76 3.84
N LYS A 89 16.40 5.22 2.61
CA LYS A 89 17.33 6.13 1.89
C LYS A 89 17.02 7.59 2.20
N VAL A 90 16.92 7.93 3.49
CA VAL A 90 16.72 9.29 4.03
C VAL A 90 17.48 9.43 5.34
N LYS A 91 17.54 10.65 5.89
CA LYS A 91 18.14 10.87 7.19
C LYS A 91 17.37 10.12 8.30
N PRO A 92 18.06 9.53 9.30
CA PRO A 92 17.43 8.70 10.34
C PRO A 92 16.25 9.37 11.07
N GLU A 93 16.33 10.67 11.33
CA GLU A 93 15.29 11.46 12.01
C GLU A 93 13.95 11.47 11.24
N SER A 94 13.99 11.35 9.91
CA SER A 94 12.79 11.33 9.07
C SER A 94 12.12 9.96 9.04
N ILE A 95 12.86 8.88 9.31
CA ILE A 95 12.36 7.50 9.17
C ILE A 95 11.13 7.29 10.07
N LYS A 96 11.18 7.73 11.33
CA LYS A 96 10.06 7.56 12.27
C LYS A 96 8.76 8.22 11.77
N TYR A 97 8.86 9.43 11.23
CA TYR A 97 7.70 10.14 10.67
C TYR A 97 7.15 9.42 9.44
N LEU A 98 8.02 8.96 8.54
CA LEU A 98 7.59 8.27 7.34
C LEU A 98 7.00 6.89 7.64
N SER A 99 7.59 6.12 8.56
CA SER A 99 7.04 4.85 9.04
C SER A 99 5.68 5.04 9.72
N THR A 100 5.48 6.15 10.44
CA THR A 100 4.18 6.49 11.04
C THR A 100 3.07 6.59 10.00
N LYS A 101 3.34 7.27 8.88
CA LYS A 101 2.37 7.39 7.78
C LYS A 101 1.97 6.04 7.20
N TRP A 102 2.95 5.15 7.00
CA TRP A 102 2.67 3.79 6.54
C TRP A 102 1.86 2.98 7.55
N VAL A 103 2.21 3.01 8.83
CA VAL A 103 1.48 2.33 9.91
C VAL A 103 0.01 2.76 9.94
N GLU A 104 -0.25 4.07 9.88
CA GLU A 104 -1.60 4.63 9.87
C GLU A 104 -2.41 4.19 8.64
N ALA A 105 -1.80 4.22 7.46
CA ALA A 105 -2.44 3.81 6.21
C ALA A 105 -2.76 2.30 6.20
N ILE A 106 -1.83 1.46 6.69
CA ILE A 106 -2.03 0.00 6.79
C ILE A 106 -3.14 -0.32 7.78
N TYR A 107 -3.18 0.34 8.93
CA TYR A 107 -4.25 0.16 9.90
C TYR A 107 -5.61 0.54 9.34
N ALA A 108 -5.70 1.67 8.64
CA ALA A 108 -6.94 2.08 7.98
C ALA A 108 -7.38 1.06 6.92
N TYR A 109 -6.43 0.51 6.15
CA TYR A 109 -6.68 -0.56 5.20
C TYR A 109 -7.20 -1.84 5.88
N GLN A 110 -6.50 -2.34 6.90
CA GLN A 110 -6.89 -3.53 7.67
C GLN A 110 -8.30 -3.41 8.26
N LYS A 111 -8.59 -2.24 8.84
CA LYS A 111 -9.91 -1.93 9.39
C LYS A 111 -11.01 -1.96 8.33
N ASN A 112 -10.76 -1.36 7.16
CA ASN A 112 -11.71 -1.37 6.04
C ASN A 112 -11.96 -2.78 5.49
N LYS A 113 -10.98 -3.68 5.62
CA LYS A 113 -11.08 -5.08 5.21
C LYS A 113 -11.72 -5.99 6.25
N GLY A 114 -11.97 -5.50 7.46
CA GLY A 114 -12.53 -6.31 8.55
C GLY A 114 -11.56 -7.38 9.08
N ILE A 115 -10.26 -7.19 8.89
CA ILE A 115 -9.20 -8.07 9.41
C ILE A 115 -8.57 -7.46 10.67
N GLN A 116 -7.72 -8.22 11.37
CA GLN A 116 -6.96 -7.68 12.51
C GLN A 116 -6.24 -6.40 12.10
N TYR A 117 -6.52 -5.31 12.83
CA TYR A 117 -6.06 -3.96 12.51
C TYR A 117 -5.10 -3.46 13.60
N ASP A 118 -3.80 -3.60 13.35
CA ASP A 118 -2.74 -3.17 14.28
C ASP A 118 -1.66 -2.35 13.56
N GLY A 119 -1.81 -2.11 12.26
CA GLY A 119 -0.82 -1.41 11.44
C GLY A 119 0.43 -2.24 11.13
N ILE A 120 0.42 -3.54 11.45
CA ILE A 120 1.53 -4.48 11.24
C ILE A 120 1.16 -5.45 10.12
N ILE A 121 2.12 -5.69 9.22
CA ILE A 121 1.97 -6.74 8.19
C ILE A 121 2.94 -7.87 8.49
N ASN A 122 2.39 -9.08 8.66
CA ASN A 122 3.15 -10.32 8.74
C ASN A 122 3.12 -11.04 7.39
N TYR A 123 4.22 -11.69 7.03
CA TYR A 123 4.28 -12.53 5.84
C TYR A 123 3.59 -13.87 6.13
N LEU A 124 2.37 -14.02 5.62
CA LEU A 124 1.52 -15.19 5.84
C LEU A 124 0.97 -15.68 4.49
N PRO A 125 1.83 -16.27 3.63
CA PRO A 125 1.43 -16.69 2.30
C PRO A 125 0.37 -17.78 2.34
N GLY A 126 -0.60 -17.71 1.44
CA GLY A 126 -1.72 -18.65 1.34
C GLY A 126 -2.83 -18.45 2.37
N ILE A 127 -2.68 -17.52 3.32
CA ILE A 127 -3.75 -17.15 4.25
C ILE A 127 -4.52 -15.98 3.66
N SER A 128 -5.66 -16.26 3.03
CA SER A 128 -6.49 -15.30 2.28
C SER A 128 -6.95 -14.08 3.10
N GLU A 129 -7.14 -14.25 4.41
CA GLU A 129 -7.54 -13.17 5.33
C GLU A 129 -6.35 -12.39 5.90
N SER A 130 -5.11 -12.75 5.53
CA SER A 130 -3.94 -11.99 5.96
C SER A 130 -3.85 -10.64 5.25
N THR A 131 -3.30 -9.64 5.94
CA THR A 131 -3.03 -8.32 5.33
C THR A 131 -2.09 -8.44 4.13
N TYR A 132 -1.13 -9.37 4.16
CA TYR A 132 -0.21 -9.63 3.05
C TYR A 132 -0.96 -10.08 1.78
N GLU A 133 -1.76 -11.15 1.86
CA GLU A 133 -2.46 -11.69 0.69
C GLU A 133 -3.47 -10.68 0.12
N GLN A 134 -4.26 -10.04 0.98
CA GLN A 134 -5.24 -9.06 0.52
C GLN A 134 -4.58 -7.84 -0.12
N LEU A 135 -3.53 -7.28 0.51
CA LEU A 135 -2.86 -6.10 -0.02
C LEU A 135 -2.17 -6.41 -1.36
N LYS A 136 -1.55 -7.58 -1.48
CA LYS A 136 -0.97 -8.05 -2.74
C LYS A 136 -2.04 -8.21 -3.82
N TYR A 137 -3.15 -8.87 -3.51
CA TYR A 137 -4.26 -9.07 -4.44
C TYR A 137 -4.87 -7.76 -4.92
N ASP A 138 -5.19 -6.85 -4.00
CA ASP A 138 -5.79 -5.55 -4.32
C ASP A 138 -4.85 -4.69 -5.17
N THR A 139 -3.54 -4.73 -4.87
CA THR A 139 -2.52 -4.01 -5.65
C THR A 139 -2.44 -4.57 -7.07
N LYS A 140 -2.43 -5.90 -7.22
CA LYS A 140 -2.44 -6.56 -8.54
C LYS A 140 -3.69 -6.20 -9.35
N LYS A 141 -4.87 -6.27 -8.73
CA LYS A 141 -6.14 -5.87 -9.33
C LYS A 141 -6.13 -4.41 -9.80
N ASN A 142 -5.52 -3.51 -9.03
CA ASN A 142 -5.39 -2.11 -9.43
C ASN A 142 -4.53 -1.95 -10.68
N LEU A 143 -3.39 -2.66 -10.75
CA LEU A 143 -2.50 -2.65 -11.90
C LEU A 143 -3.20 -3.17 -13.17
N GLU A 144 -3.91 -4.30 -13.08
CA GLU A 144 -4.68 -4.88 -14.19
C GLU A 144 -5.79 -3.94 -14.70
N GLN A 145 -6.43 -3.16 -13.82
CA GLN A 145 -7.45 -2.19 -14.23
C GLN A 145 -6.86 -0.99 -14.98
N VAL A 146 -5.67 -0.54 -14.60
CA VAL A 146 -4.98 0.56 -15.29
C VAL A 146 -4.59 0.15 -16.70
N ASP A 147 -4.10 -1.08 -16.87
CA ASP A 147 -3.73 -1.61 -18.19
C ASP A 147 -4.94 -1.73 -19.13
N ASN A 148 -6.05 -2.32 -18.66
CA ASN A 148 -7.29 -2.44 -19.43
C ASN A 148 -7.87 -1.09 -19.88
N ARG A 149 -7.70 -0.01 -19.11
CA ARG A 149 -8.14 1.34 -19.51
C ARG A 149 -7.26 1.92 -20.62
N THR A 150 -5.96 1.62 -20.58
CA THR A 150 -4.99 2.10 -21.56
C THR A 150 -5.25 1.46 -22.94
N GLN A 151 -5.49 0.15 -23.00
CA GLN A 151 -5.79 -0.54 -24.25
C GLN A 151 -7.11 -0.11 -24.90
N ASN A 152 -8.16 0.10 -24.09
CA ASN A 152 -9.47 0.54 -24.60
C ASN A 152 -9.48 1.96 -25.18
N ASN A 153 -8.53 2.82 -24.78
CA ASN A 153 -8.38 4.16 -25.33
C ASN A 153 -7.58 4.17 -26.64
N GLN A 154 -6.66 3.22 -26.84
CA GLN A 154 -5.89 3.10 -28.09
C GLN A 154 -6.74 2.56 -29.26
N ASN A 155 -7.69 1.65 -28.99
CA ASN A 155 -8.59 1.08 -30.00
C ASN A 155 -9.75 2.01 -30.44
N LYS A 156 -9.80 3.25 -29.95
CA LYS A 156 -10.85 4.23 -30.26
C LYS A 156 -10.36 5.44 -31.09
N THR A 157 -9.13 5.38 -31.58
CA THR A 157 -8.49 6.40 -32.44
C THR A 157 -8.16 5.80 -33.79
#